data_AF-A0A8R7P8P2-F1
#
_entry.id   AF-A0A8R7P8P2-F1
#
_cell.length_a   1.000
_cell.length_b   1.000
_cell.length_c   1.000
_cell.angle_alpha   90.00
_cell.angle_beta   90.00
_cell.angle_gamma   90.00
#
_symmetry.space_group_name_H-M   'P 1'
#
loop_
_entity.id
_entity.type
_entity.pdbx_description
1 polymer ?
#
loop_
_entity_poly.entity_id
_entity_poly.type
_entity_poly.pdbx_seq_one_letter_code
_entity_poly.pdbx_strand_id
1 'polypeptide(L)'
;MRCPVESMLRNFSGLVHLRYLCLGINRWLHPPLNISRFYHLRILDLELWKDSCNLPKDMSNLAKLCHFYTPSDGELHSDICSVGKLKLLEELKAFRVNKREEGFGPKQLEHLTKLRELGIYNLEKIPTEQEAAQAKLMEKKYLRRLTLDWDRKLSIVEPGVEAAVLESLQPHEDLEVLCIRGHGGSSCPTWLGDEFAVEALQSLWLDGVSWEVFPSLGKALDLRELRLERIAGPKEFIIERSFCKLIKLKLMWLGGFEKCGFPSEQESSLVRDLLPPDAHMFLLLQVLVIRNCSKLLGFPFSNHIVSPDWFPKLQELEICDC
;
A
#
# COMPACT_ATOMS: atom_id res chain seq x y z
N MET A 1 -13.68 -34.96 -7.68
CA MET A 1 -14.73 -34.61 -6.70
C MET A 1 -14.04 -33.92 -5.55
N ARG A 2 -14.39 -32.66 -5.22
CA ARG A 2 -13.79 -31.96 -4.08
C ARG A 2 -14.54 -32.36 -2.79
N CYS A 3 -13.85 -32.63 -1.70
CA CYS A 3 -14.46 -33.01 -0.43
C CYS A 3 -14.50 -31.80 0.53
N PRO A 4 -15.59 -31.58 1.29
CA PRO A 4 -15.59 -30.59 2.37
C PRO A 4 -14.58 -30.96 3.45
N VAL A 5 -13.87 -29.99 4.05
CA VAL A 5 -12.99 -30.23 5.22
C VAL A 5 -13.75 -30.92 6.35
N GLU A 6 -15.05 -30.64 6.49
CA GLU A 6 -15.93 -31.29 7.46
C GLU A 6 -16.01 -32.82 7.30
N SER A 7 -15.68 -33.33 6.11
CA SER A 7 -15.66 -34.77 5.83
C SER A 7 -14.40 -35.46 6.38
N MET A 8 -13.37 -34.69 6.72
CA MET A 8 -12.10 -35.23 7.25
C MET A 8 -12.16 -35.55 8.74
N LEU A 9 -13.02 -34.85 9.49
CA LEU A 9 -13.10 -34.97 10.94
C LEU A 9 -14.53 -35.26 11.37
N ARG A 10 -14.76 -36.45 11.96
CA ARG A 10 -16.03 -36.75 12.63
C ARG A 10 -16.28 -35.68 13.70
N ASN A 11 -17.51 -35.13 13.72
CA ASN A 11 -17.93 -34.07 14.64
C ASN A 11 -17.17 -32.73 14.53
N PHE A 12 -16.59 -32.40 13.35
CA PHE A 12 -15.96 -31.09 13.14
C PHE A 12 -16.85 -29.90 13.54
N SER A 13 -18.15 -29.98 13.23
CA SER A 13 -19.16 -28.97 13.61
C SER A 13 -19.39 -28.84 15.12
N GLY A 14 -18.94 -29.81 15.93
CA GLY A 14 -19.04 -29.81 17.38
C GLY A 14 -17.88 -29.10 18.08
N LEU A 15 -16.85 -28.67 17.35
CA LEU A 15 -15.66 -28.00 17.90
C LEU A 15 -15.92 -26.52 18.24
N VAL A 16 -16.99 -26.22 18.98
CA VAL A 16 -17.44 -24.84 19.27
C VAL A 16 -16.43 -23.99 20.06
N HIS A 17 -15.47 -24.64 20.74
CA HIS A 17 -14.38 -23.98 21.46
C HIS A 17 -13.09 -23.82 20.64
N LEU A 18 -13.12 -24.16 19.35
CA LEU A 18 -11.96 -24.04 18.46
C LEU A 18 -11.47 -22.58 18.43
N ARG A 19 -10.18 -22.39 18.71
CA ARG A 19 -9.51 -21.08 18.71
C ARG A 19 -8.49 -20.92 17.60
N TYR A 20 -7.97 -22.02 17.08
CA TYR A 20 -6.96 -22.06 16.04
C TYR A 20 -7.36 -23.12 15.03
N LEU A 21 -7.45 -22.74 13.76
CA LEU A 21 -7.69 -23.64 12.65
C LEU A 21 -6.66 -23.36 11.56
N CYS A 22 -5.79 -24.31 11.30
CA CYS A 22 -4.85 -24.26 10.17
C CYS A 22 -5.25 -25.33 9.16
N LEU A 23 -5.36 -24.92 7.89
CA LEU A 23 -5.64 -25.81 6.78
C LEU A 23 -4.49 -25.68 5.77
N GLY A 24 -3.72 -26.77 5.63
CA GLY A 24 -2.58 -26.82 4.71
C GLY A 24 -2.98 -26.96 3.24
N ILE A 25 -1.97 -27.23 2.40
CA ILE A 25 -2.13 -27.39 0.94
C ILE A 25 -3.10 -28.53 0.65
N ASN A 26 -4.31 -28.21 0.19
CA ASN A 26 -5.19 -29.23 -0.36
C ASN A 26 -6.04 -28.70 -1.53
N ARG A 27 -5.63 -29.06 -2.75
CA ARG A 27 -6.28 -28.68 -4.02
C ARG A 27 -7.64 -29.37 -4.25
N TRP A 28 -8.03 -30.23 -3.30
CA TRP A 28 -9.22 -31.07 -3.40
C TRP A 28 -10.24 -30.77 -2.32
N LEU A 29 -9.96 -29.83 -1.41
CA LEU A 29 -10.86 -29.48 -0.32
C LEU A 29 -11.58 -28.17 -0.60
N HIS A 30 -12.85 -28.10 -0.22
CA HIS A 30 -13.52 -26.81 -0.05
C HIS A 30 -13.19 -26.25 1.34
N PRO A 31 -13.06 -24.92 1.49
CA PRO A 31 -13.04 -24.31 2.82
C PRO A 31 -14.26 -24.82 3.59
N PRO A 32 -14.14 -25.07 4.90
CA PRO A 32 -15.28 -25.57 5.65
C PRO A 32 -16.44 -24.58 5.53
N LEU A 33 -17.53 -25.04 4.92
CA LEU A 33 -18.77 -24.32 4.68
C LEU A 33 -19.34 -23.74 5.98
N ASN A 34 -18.99 -24.35 7.12
CA ASN A 34 -19.44 -23.98 8.44
C ASN A 34 -18.36 -23.35 9.34
N ILE A 35 -17.24 -22.81 8.82
CA ILE A 35 -16.23 -22.13 9.64
C ILE A 35 -16.87 -21.06 10.54
N SER A 36 -17.85 -20.34 10.03
CA SER A 36 -18.56 -19.25 10.72
C SER A 36 -19.21 -19.67 12.05
N ARG A 37 -19.36 -20.97 12.31
CA ARG A 37 -19.87 -21.51 13.59
C ARG A 37 -18.83 -21.49 14.71
N PHE A 38 -17.55 -21.35 14.39
CA PHE A 38 -16.47 -21.29 15.39
C PHE A 38 -16.33 -19.85 15.93
N TYR A 39 -17.34 -19.36 16.67
CA TYR A 39 -17.38 -18.00 17.21
C TYR A 39 -16.27 -17.69 18.24
N HIS A 40 -15.51 -18.70 18.66
CA HIS A 40 -14.31 -18.56 19.49
C HIS A 40 -12.99 -18.58 18.71
N LEU A 41 -13.05 -18.74 17.38
CA LEU A 41 -11.88 -18.79 16.53
C LEU A 41 -11.13 -17.46 16.60
N ARG A 42 -9.83 -17.54 16.91
CA ARG A 42 -8.91 -16.40 16.97
C ARG A 42 -7.95 -16.37 15.78
N ILE A 43 -7.57 -17.55 15.30
CA ILE A 43 -6.62 -17.70 14.21
C ILE A 43 -7.22 -18.65 13.18
N LEU A 44 -7.34 -18.17 11.94
CA LEU A 44 -7.63 -18.97 10.76
C LEU A 44 -6.41 -18.87 9.84
N ASP A 45 -5.75 -20.00 9.61
CA ASP A 45 -4.55 -20.05 8.79
C ASP A 45 -4.80 -20.85 7.51
N LEU A 46 -4.86 -20.12 6.39
CA LEU A 46 -5.03 -20.61 5.04
C LEU A 46 -3.86 -20.16 4.14
N GLU A 47 -2.69 -19.83 4.69
CA GLU A 47 -1.56 -19.27 3.93
C GLU A 47 -1.14 -20.16 2.75
N LEU A 48 -1.20 -21.47 2.95
CA LEU A 48 -0.83 -22.47 1.96
C LEU A 48 -2.01 -22.94 1.07
N TRP A 49 -3.16 -22.27 1.17
CA TRP A 49 -4.36 -22.64 0.43
C TRP A 49 -4.29 -22.13 -1.02
N LYS A 50 -4.21 -23.04 -1.99
CA LYS A 50 -3.91 -22.71 -3.40
C LYS A 50 -5.13 -22.54 -4.31
N ASP A 51 -6.34 -22.72 -3.80
CA ASP A 51 -7.57 -22.67 -4.60
C ASP A 51 -8.36 -21.39 -4.33
N SER A 52 -8.83 -20.75 -5.41
CA SER A 52 -9.75 -19.61 -5.39
C SER A 52 -11.16 -20.06 -4.99
N CYS A 53 -11.31 -20.52 -3.76
CA CYS A 53 -12.61 -20.89 -3.21
C CYS A 53 -13.22 -19.68 -2.53
N ASN A 54 -14.47 -19.36 -2.89
CA ASN A 54 -15.26 -18.36 -2.17
C ASN A 54 -15.33 -18.74 -0.69
N LEU A 55 -15.00 -17.79 0.19
CA LEU A 55 -15.25 -17.97 1.61
C LEU A 55 -16.77 -18.09 1.89
N PRO A 56 -17.16 -18.76 2.99
CA PRO A 56 -18.54 -18.73 3.45
C PRO A 56 -19.05 -17.29 3.59
N LYS A 57 -20.31 -17.02 3.23
CA LYS A 57 -20.88 -15.67 3.32
C LYS A 57 -20.89 -15.10 4.75
N ASP A 58 -20.88 -16.00 5.73
CA ASP A 58 -21.04 -15.69 7.15
C ASP A 58 -19.72 -15.55 7.90
N MET A 59 -18.59 -15.32 7.20
CA MET A 59 -17.28 -15.12 7.84
C MET A 59 -17.28 -13.99 8.90
N SER A 60 -18.17 -13.00 8.74
CA SER A 60 -18.33 -11.91 9.71
C SER A 60 -18.90 -12.34 11.06
N ASN A 61 -19.34 -13.60 11.22
CA ASN A 61 -19.73 -14.18 12.51
C ASN A 61 -18.55 -14.52 13.41
N LEU A 62 -17.32 -14.56 12.87
CA LEU A 62 -16.10 -14.85 13.62
C LEU A 62 -15.61 -13.63 14.41
N ALA A 63 -16.47 -13.06 15.27
CA ALA A 63 -16.19 -11.80 15.96
C ALA A 63 -14.92 -11.78 16.82
N LYS A 64 -14.39 -12.96 17.20
CA LYS A 64 -13.14 -13.11 17.96
C LYS A 64 -11.89 -13.35 17.08
N LEU A 65 -12.04 -13.36 15.76
CA LEU A 65 -10.95 -13.57 14.83
C LEU A 65 -9.97 -12.41 14.91
N CYS A 66 -8.71 -12.72 15.20
CA CYS A 66 -7.60 -11.78 15.27
C CYS A 66 -6.74 -11.90 14.02
N HIS A 67 -6.37 -13.14 13.67
CA HIS A 67 -5.46 -13.41 12.57
C HIS A 67 -6.15 -14.27 11.52
N PHE A 68 -6.11 -13.80 10.29
CA PHE A 68 -6.53 -14.55 9.11
C PHE A 68 -5.38 -14.59 8.13
N TYR A 69 -4.58 -15.66 8.18
CA TYR A 69 -3.48 -15.83 7.24
C TYR A 69 -4.02 -16.35 5.92
N THR A 70 -3.71 -15.61 4.85
CA THR A 70 -4.13 -15.87 3.49
C THR A 70 -2.90 -15.91 2.58
N PRO A 71 -2.98 -16.53 1.39
CA PRO A 71 -1.93 -16.46 0.40
C PRO A 71 -1.52 -15.02 0.10
N SER A 72 -0.34 -14.83 -0.50
CA SER A 72 0.26 -13.50 -0.69
C SER A 72 -0.60 -12.51 -1.49
N ASP A 73 -1.55 -12.99 -2.29
CA ASP A 73 -2.48 -12.13 -3.05
C ASP A 73 -3.57 -11.50 -2.15
N GLY A 74 -3.82 -12.05 -0.96
CA GLY A 74 -4.84 -11.58 -0.04
C GLY A 74 -6.29 -11.75 -0.54
N GLU A 75 -6.53 -12.44 -1.66
CA GLU A 75 -7.82 -12.43 -2.35
C GLU A 75 -8.97 -12.99 -1.49
N LEU A 76 -8.67 -13.92 -0.59
CA LEU A 76 -9.64 -14.47 0.37
C LEU A 76 -10.25 -13.38 1.26
N HIS A 77 -9.49 -12.34 1.64
CA HIS A 77 -10.03 -11.22 2.41
C HIS A 77 -11.13 -10.48 1.66
N SER A 78 -11.05 -10.44 0.33
CA SER A 78 -11.98 -9.67 -0.51
C SER A 78 -13.40 -10.26 -0.54
N ASP A 79 -13.60 -11.47 -0.02
CA ASP A 79 -14.90 -12.14 0.06
C ASP A 79 -15.62 -11.94 1.40
N ILE A 80 -14.97 -11.32 2.39
CA ILE A 80 -15.54 -11.13 3.73
C ILE A 80 -16.60 -10.02 3.67
N CYS A 81 -17.85 -10.41 3.48
CA CYS A 81 -18.99 -9.52 3.56
C CYS A 81 -19.18 -9.01 5.00
N SER A 82 -19.45 -7.71 5.16
CA SER A 82 -19.65 -7.07 6.46
C SER A 82 -18.46 -7.21 7.42
N VAL A 83 -17.24 -7.02 6.88
CA VAL A 83 -15.98 -7.15 7.62
C VAL A 83 -15.94 -6.29 8.90
N GLY A 84 -16.73 -5.21 8.99
CA GLY A 84 -16.81 -4.34 10.17
C GLY A 84 -17.25 -5.03 11.46
N LYS A 85 -17.78 -6.26 11.40
CA LYS A 85 -18.05 -7.10 12.58
C LYS A 85 -16.78 -7.71 13.19
N LEU A 86 -15.70 -7.85 12.42
CA LEU A 86 -14.43 -8.47 12.81
C LEU A 86 -13.49 -7.45 13.50
N LYS A 87 -13.96 -6.84 14.60
CA LYS A 87 -13.28 -5.71 15.26
C LYS A 87 -11.87 -6.01 15.79
N LEU A 88 -11.52 -7.28 15.95
CA LEU A 88 -10.21 -7.72 16.44
C LEU A 88 -9.23 -8.09 15.32
N LEU A 89 -9.66 -8.03 14.05
CA LEU A 89 -8.85 -8.43 12.91
C LEU A 89 -7.62 -7.52 12.78
N GLU A 90 -6.45 -8.14 12.61
CA GLU A 90 -5.17 -7.44 12.49
C GLU A 90 -4.72 -7.26 11.03
N GLU A 91 -5.16 -8.11 10.11
CA GLU A 91 -4.76 -8.04 8.69
C GLU A 91 -5.98 -8.10 7.78
N LEU A 92 -6.09 -7.14 6.86
CA LEU A 92 -7.08 -7.11 5.79
C LEU A 92 -6.42 -6.68 4.48
N LYS A 93 -5.60 -7.58 3.92
CA LYS A 93 -4.77 -7.35 2.72
C LYS A 93 -5.55 -6.94 1.47
N ALA A 94 -6.83 -7.34 1.35
CA ALA A 94 -7.67 -6.96 0.22
C ALA A 94 -9.13 -6.71 0.65
N PHE A 95 -9.56 -5.47 0.58
CA PHE A 95 -10.94 -5.03 0.72
C PHE A 95 -11.36 -4.36 -0.60
N ARG A 96 -12.30 -4.99 -1.32
CA ARG A 96 -12.78 -4.48 -2.62
C ARG A 96 -14.05 -3.67 -2.40
N VAL A 97 -13.95 -2.35 -2.56
CA VAL A 97 -15.05 -1.42 -2.36
C VAL A 97 -16.18 -1.74 -3.34
N ASN A 98 -17.42 -1.70 -2.84
CA ASN A 98 -18.65 -1.88 -3.62
C ASN A 98 -18.59 -3.10 -4.55
N LYS A 99 -17.95 -4.19 -4.08
CA LYS A 99 -17.87 -5.49 -4.79
C LYS A 99 -19.26 -6.09 -5.00
N ARG A 100 -20.18 -5.84 -4.07
CA ARG A 100 -21.61 -6.19 -4.10
C ARG A 100 -22.41 -5.00 -3.55
N GLU A 101 -23.73 -5.02 -3.74
CA GLU A 101 -24.64 -3.95 -3.31
C GLU A 101 -24.55 -3.64 -1.81
N GLU A 102 -24.29 -4.66 -0.98
CA GLU A 102 -24.23 -4.51 0.48
C GLU A 102 -22.97 -5.15 1.10
N GLY A 103 -22.53 -4.60 2.23
CA GLY A 103 -21.49 -5.19 3.07
C GLY A 103 -20.04 -4.97 2.59
N PHE A 104 -19.83 -4.16 1.55
CA PHE A 104 -18.50 -3.82 0.99
C PHE A 104 -18.27 -2.30 0.85
N GLY A 105 -19.12 -1.47 1.46
CA GLY A 105 -18.90 -0.02 1.51
C GLY A 105 -17.79 0.37 2.50
N PRO A 106 -17.13 1.53 2.34
CA PRO A 106 -16.02 1.96 3.20
C PRO A 106 -16.35 2.04 4.69
N LYS A 107 -17.62 2.28 5.06
CA LYS A 107 -18.13 2.21 6.44
C LYS A 107 -17.79 0.90 7.16
N GLN A 108 -17.62 -0.20 6.45
CA GLN A 108 -17.21 -1.47 7.07
C GLN A 108 -15.82 -1.40 7.72
N LEU A 109 -14.98 -0.45 7.34
CA LEU A 109 -13.64 -0.25 7.89
C LEU A 109 -13.64 0.64 9.14
N GLU A 110 -14.73 1.35 9.42
CA GLU A 110 -14.84 2.39 10.46
C GLU A 110 -14.30 1.90 11.82
N HIS A 111 -14.75 0.73 12.27
CA HIS A 111 -14.44 0.21 13.61
C HIS A 111 -13.32 -0.83 13.65
N LEU A 112 -12.60 -1.06 12.54
CA LEU A 112 -11.49 -2.01 12.46
C LEU A 112 -10.19 -1.40 13.00
N THR A 113 -10.19 -1.05 14.28
CA THR A 113 -9.11 -0.28 14.93
C THR A 113 -7.87 -1.10 15.25
N LYS A 114 -7.93 -2.44 15.13
CA LYS A 114 -6.79 -3.35 15.37
C LYS A 114 -5.97 -3.68 14.14
N LEU A 115 -6.36 -3.17 12.97
CA LEU A 115 -5.65 -3.41 11.73
C LEU A 115 -4.22 -2.87 11.78
N ARG A 116 -3.29 -3.71 11.31
CA ARG A 116 -1.88 -3.43 11.07
C ARG A 116 -1.56 -3.35 9.59
N GLU A 117 -2.32 -4.06 8.77
CA GLU A 117 -2.22 -4.05 7.31
C GLU A 117 -3.60 -3.97 6.68
N LEU A 118 -3.76 -3.05 5.73
CA LEU A 118 -5.00 -2.82 4.99
C LEU A 118 -4.72 -2.56 3.52
N GLY A 119 -5.41 -3.27 2.63
CA GLY A 119 -5.47 -2.93 1.21
C GLY A 119 -6.89 -2.59 0.80
N ILE A 120 -7.10 -1.43 0.19
CA ILE A 120 -8.38 -0.95 -0.31
C ILE A 120 -8.30 -0.87 -1.83
N TYR A 121 -9.15 -1.63 -2.50
CA TYR A 121 -9.21 -1.77 -3.94
C TYR A 121 -10.55 -1.31 -4.48
N ASN A 122 -10.58 -1.03 -5.78
CA ASN A 122 -11.74 -0.49 -6.50
C ASN A 122 -12.14 0.90 -5.99
N LEU A 123 -11.17 1.75 -5.64
CA LEU A 123 -11.45 3.09 -5.12
C LEU A 123 -12.15 3.99 -6.14
N GLU A 124 -12.08 3.67 -7.44
CA GLU A 124 -12.85 4.33 -8.51
C GLU A 124 -14.37 4.18 -8.34
N LYS A 125 -14.84 3.27 -7.47
CA LYS A 125 -16.26 3.05 -7.18
C LYS A 125 -16.80 3.91 -6.04
N ILE A 126 -15.96 4.78 -5.46
CA ILE A 126 -16.39 5.72 -4.42
C ILE A 126 -16.79 7.04 -5.10
N PRO A 127 -18.08 7.43 -5.05
CA PRO A 127 -18.57 8.63 -5.73
C PRO A 127 -18.26 9.91 -4.96
N THR A 128 -17.96 9.85 -3.66
CA THR A 128 -17.79 11.04 -2.82
C THR A 128 -16.70 10.90 -1.77
N GLU A 129 -16.08 12.04 -1.43
CA GLU A 129 -15.10 12.15 -0.35
C GLU A 129 -15.68 11.75 1.02
N GLN A 130 -16.97 12.02 1.27
CA GLN A 130 -17.63 11.68 2.54
C GLN A 130 -17.78 10.17 2.70
N GLU A 131 -18.01 9.43 1.62
CA GLU A 131 -18.03 7.96 1.66
C GLU A 131 -16.62 7.42 1.91
N ALA A 132 -15.58 7.98 1.28
CA ALA A 132 -14.19 7.63 1.54
C ALA A 132 -13.79 7.85 3.02
N ALA A 133 -14.18 9.00 3.59
CA ALA A 133 -13.88 9.38 4.97
C ALA A 133 -14.46 8.40 6.02
N GLN A 134 -15.51 7.64 5.69
CA GLN A 134 -16.05 6.59 6.58
C GLN A 134 -15.05 5.46 6.85
N ALA A 135 -13.99 5.34 6.04
CA ALA A 135 -12.92 4.39 6.31
C ALA A 135 -12.12 4.73 7.57
N LYS A 136 -12.17 5.96 8.08
CA LYS A 136 -11.53 6.40 9.34
C LYS A 136 -10.08 5.94 9.47
N LEU A 137 -9.25 6.20 8.46
CA LEU A 137 -7.86 5.73 8.42
C LEU A 137 -6.98 6.41 9.48
N MET A 138 -7.18 7.70 9.74
CA MET A 138 -6.53 8.43 10.84
C MET A 138 -6.79 7.82 12.23
N GLU A 139 -7.88 7.10 12.44
CA GLU A 139 -8.20 6.51 13.76
C GLU A 139 -7.50 5.15 13.98
N LYS A 140 -6.83 4.59 12.96
CA LYS A 140 -6.19 3.27 12.99
C LYS A 140 -4.73 3.33 13.43
N LYS A 141 -4.50 3.59 14.72
CA LYS A 141 -3.16 3.79 15.32
C LYS A 141 -2.17 2.62 15.16
N TYR A 142 -2.66 1.42 14.87
CA TYR A 142 -1.81 0.24 14.69
C TYR A 142 -1.48 -0.03 13.23
N LEU A 143 -2.06 0.71 12.28
CA LEU A 143 -1.90 0.50 10.85
C LEU A 143 -0.49 0.91 10.42
N ARG A 144 0.29 -0.05 9.92
CA ARG A 144 1.67 0.14 9.44
C ARG A 144 1.80 -0.02 7.93
N ARG A 145 0.93 -0.81 7.29
CA ARG A 145 0.90 -0.96 5.83
C ARG A 145 -0.47 -0.62 5.25
N LEU A 146 -0.48 0.28 4.26
CA LEU A 146 -1.66 0.68 3.52
C LEU A 146 -1.43 0.53 2.01
N THR A 147 -2.38 -0.10 1.31
CA THR A 147 -2.47 -0.09 -0.15
C THR A 147 -3.78 0.57 -0.57
N LEU A 148 -3.71 1.53 -1.48
CA LEU A 148 -4.84 2.20 -2.11
C LEU A 148 -4.76 1.97 -3.62
N ASP A 149 -5.78 1.35 -4.20
CA ASP A 149 -5.75 0.87 -5.58
C ASP A 149 -7.03 1.24 -6.35
N TRP A 150 -6.82 1.86 -7.51
CA TRP A 150 -7.84 2.22 -8.50
C TRP A 150 -7.69 1.39 -9.77
N ASP A 151 -8.80 0.90 -10.30
CA ASP A 151 -8.84 0.30 -11.63
C ASP A 151 -9.07 1.36 -12.72
N ARG A 152 -7.96 1.83 -13.30
CA ARG A 152 -7.97 2.82 -14.39
C ARG A 152 -8.81 2.43 -15.60
N LYS A 153 -8.97 1.13 -15.89
CA LYS A 153 -9.73 0.70 -17.07
C LYS A 153 -11.23 0.81 -16.86
N LEU A 154 -11.66 0.75 -15.60
CA LEU A 154 -13.06 0.78 -15.19
C LEU A 154 -13.48 2.14 -14.64
N SER A 155 -12.54 3.06 -14.42
CA SER A 155 -12.86 4.41 -13.98
C SER A 155 -13.67 5.15 -15.05
N ILE A 156 -14.88 5.51 -14.68
CA ILE A 156 -15.79 6.40 -15.42
C ILE A 156 -16.00 7.71 -14.69
N VAL A 157 -15.36 7.86 -13.52
CA VAL A 157 -15.53 8.98 -12.60
C VAL A 157 -14.55 10.09 -12.99
N GLU A 158 -14.97 11.34 -12.80
CA GLU A 158 -14.11 12.49 -13.11
C GLU A 158 -12.85 12.48 -12.22
N PRO A 159 -11.66 12.79 -12.79
CA PRO A 159 -10.40 12.80 -12.04
C PRO A 159 -10.41 13.66 -10.75
N GLY A 160 -11.22 14.72 -10.70
CA GLY A 160 -11.36 15.57 -9.52
C GLY A 160 -12.02 14.86 -8.33
N VAL A 161 -12.93 13.92 -8.59
CA VAL A 161 -13.56 13.12 -7.52
C VAL A 161 -12.55 12.14 -6.94
N GLU A 162 -11.74 11.47 -7.78
CA GLU A 162 -10.70 10.57 -7.30
C GLU A 162 -9.68 11.31 -6.41
N ALA A 163 -9.31 12.55 -6.78
CA ALA A 163 -8.44 13.39 -5.96
C ALA A 163 -9.04 13.69 -4.58
N ALA A 164 -10.32 14.07 -4.51
CA ALA A 164 -11.02 14.32 -3.25
C ALA A 164 -11.16 13.04 -2.39
N VAL A 165 -11.38 11.88 -3.04
CA VAL A 165 -11.39 10.57 -2.37
C VAL A 165 -10.02 10.26 -1.75
N LEU A 166 -8.92 10.44 -2.51
CA LEU A 166 -7.57 10.20 -1.99
C LEU A 166 -7.22 11.16 -0.85
N GLU A 167 -7.63 12.43 -0.93
CA GLU A 167 -7.46 13.43 0.13
C GLU A 167 -8.15 12.97 1.43
N SER A 168 -9.37 12.45 1.34
CA SER A 168 -10.14 11.94 2.49
C SER A 168 -9.63 10.62 3.08
N LEU A 169 -8.66 9.98 2.44
CA LEU A 169 -8.04 8.73 2.89
C LEU A 169 -6.70 8.96 3.61
N GLN A 170 -6.56 10.09 4.30
CA GLN A 170 -5.40 10.38 5.15
C GLN A 170 -5.19 9.27 6.21
N PRO A 171 -4.02 8.60 6.21
CA PRO A 171 -3.68 7.60 7.21
C PRO A 171 -3.20 8.23 8.52
N HIS A 172 -3.03 7.40 9.56
CA HIS A 172 -2.36 7.82 10.79
C HIS A 172 -0.87 8.08 10.53
N GLU A 173 -0.26 9.01 11.29
CA GLU A 173 1.17 9.42 11.20
C GLU A 173 2.19 8.27 11.37
N ASP A 174 1.72 7.16 11.91
CA ASP A 174 2.48 5.97 12.29
C ASP A 174 2.66 4.99 11.11
N LEU A 175 2.11 5.33 9.93
CA LEU A 175 2.15 4.49 8.74
C LEU A 175 3.60 4.33 8.23
N GLU A 176 4.05 3.09 8.07
CA GLU A 176 5.42 2.78 7.65
C GLU A 176 5.51 2.47 6.14
N VAL A 177 4.47 1.87 5.56
CA VAL A 177 4.45 1.48 4.16
C VAL A 177 3.17 1.94 3.48
N LEU A 178 3.33 2.73 2.42
CA LEU A 178 2.25 3.24 1.59
C LEU A 178 2.42 2.79 0.14
N CYS A 179 1.38 2.21 -0.43
CA CYS A 179 1.29 1.88 -1.84
C CYS A 179 0.05 2.56 -2.43
N ILE A 180 0.23 3.39 -3.47
CA ILE A 180 -0.86 4.03 -4.22
C ILE A 180 -0.75 3.59 -5.67
N ARG A 181 -1.83 3.04 -6.22
CA ARG A 181 -1.87 2.54 -7.60
C ARG A 181 -3.05 3.07 -8.37
N GLY A 182 -2.82 3.42 -9.63
CA GLY A 182 -3.89 3.68 -10.59
C GLY A 182 -4.61 5.02 -10.42
N HIS A 183 -4.29 5.84 -9.40
CA HIS A 183 -4.99 7.11 -9.17
C HIS A 183 -4.99 8.01 -10.40
N GLY A 184 -6.18 8.44 -10.82
CA GLY A 184 -6.44 9.22 -12.03
C GLY A 184 -6.45 10.73 -11.84
N GLY A 185 -6.55 11.22 -10.60
CA GLY A 185 -6.47 12.65 -10.30
C GLY A 185 -5.11 13.28 -10.66
N SER A 186 -5.11 14.58 -10.98
CA SER A 186 -3.94 15.33 -11.43
C SER A 186 -3.02 15.84 -10.31
N SER A 187 -3.48 15.83 -9.05
CA SER A 187 -2.70 16.26 -7.89
C SER A 187 -2.46 15.11 -6.91
N CYS A 188 -1.29 15.14 -6.25
CA CYS A 188 -1.07 14.36 -5.04
C CYS A 188 -1.89 14.95 -3.87
N PRO A 189 -2.21 14.15 -2.85
CA PRO A 189 -2.94 14.67 -1.68
C PRO A 189 -2.03 15.53 -0.81
N THR A 190 -2.59 16.51 -0.10
CA THR A 190 -1.82 17.47 0.71
C THR A 190 -1.09 16.76 1.85
N TRP A 191 -1.71 15.72 2.43
CA TRP A 191 -1.10 14.92 3.51
C TRP A 191 0.13 14.10 3.09
N LEU A 192 0.38 13.94 1.78
CA LEU A 192 1.61 13.32 1.23
C LEU A 192 2.59 14.36 0.64
N GLY A 193 2.17 15.62 0.54
CA GLY A 193 2.97 16.72 0.00
C GLY A 193 3.15 17.83 1.03
N ASP A 194 2.56 19.00 0.78
CA ASP A 194 2.78 20.24 1.55
C ASP A 194 2.51 20.08 3.06
N GLU A 195 1.41 19.39 3.39
CA GLU A 195 0.97 19.09 4.76
C GLU A 195 1.38 17.66 5.17
N PHE A 196 2.60 17.25 4.81
CA PHE A 196 3.13 15.91 5.06
C PHE A 196 2.78 15.38 6.47
N ALA A 197 1.93 14.37 6.52
CA ALA A 197 1.34 13.84 7.75
C ALA A 197 1.76 12.40 8.08
N VAL A 198 2.62 11.79 7.26
CA VAL A 198 3.09 10.40 7.39
C VAL A 198 4.58 10.34 7.74
N GLU A 199 4.95 10.94 8.87
CA GLU A 199 6.36 11.11 9.29
C GLU A 199 7.10 9.78 9.48
N ALA A 200 6.41 8.72 9.89
CA ALA A 200 7.00 7.39 10.08
C ALA A 200 7.20 6.59 8.77
N LEU A 201 6.93 7.19 7.61
CA LEU A 201 6.94 6.48 6.32
C LEU A 201 8.34 6.00 5.94
N GLN A 202 8.48 4.68 5.79
CA GLN A 202 9.70 3.98 5.42
C GLN A 202 9.69 3.48 3.98
N SER A 203 8.52 3.21 3.40
CA SER A 203 8.40 2.73 2.03
C SER A 203 7.24 3.39 1.30
N LEU A 204 7.53 4.00 0.16
CA LEU A 204 6.54 4.63 -0.72
C LEU A 204 6.57 3.98 -2.10
N TRP A 205 5.45 3.40 -2.50
CA TRP A 205 5.27 2.79 -3.82
C TRP A 205 4.16 3.51 -4.58
N LEU A 206 4.52 4.15 -5.67
CA LEU A 206 3.60 4.83 -6.58
C LEU A 206 3.62 4.14 -7.93
N ASP A 207 2.46 3.70 -8.40
CA ASP A 207 2.35 2.94 -9.64
C ASP A 207 1.17 3.40 -10.50
N GLY A 208 1.45 3.95 -11.67
CA GLY A 208 0.41 4.45 -12.55
C GLY A 208 -0.38 5.54 -11.86
N VAL A 209 0.27 6.63 -11.46
CA VAL A 209 -0.38 7.86 -10.98
C VAL A 209 -0.29 8.95 -12.07
N SER A 210 -1.31 9.78 -12.18
CA SER A 210 -1.41 10.85 -13.18
C SER A 210 -1.05 12.23 -12.64
N TRP A 211 -0.29 12.28 -11.54
CA TRP A 211 0.04 13.54 -10.89
C TRP A 211 0.93 14.42 -11.76
N GLU A 212 0.57 15.70 -11.90
CA GLU A 212 1.35 16.69 -12.64
C GLU A 212 2.59 17.14 -11.85
N VAL A 213 2.44 17.19 -10.52
CA VAL A 213 3.50 17.56 -9.58
C VAL A 213 3.79 16.38 -8.66
N PHE A 214 5.07 16.08 -8.47
CA PHE A 214 5.50 15.04 -7.55
C PHE A 214 5.37 15.55 -6.10
N PRO A 215 4.89 14.73 -5.14
CA PRO A 215 4.75 15.16 -3.75
C PRO A 215 6.11 15.58 -3.17
N SER A 216 6.12 16.65 -2.37
CA SER A 216 7.31 16.95 -1.56
C SER A 216 7.42 15.96 -0.42
N LEU A 217 8.51 15.20 -0.40
CA LEU A 217 8.84 14.21 0.61
C LEU A 217 9.92 14.74 1.58
N GLY A 218 10.11 16.08 1.65
CA GLY A 218 11.22 16.68 2.38
C GLY A 218 11.19 16.42 3.89
N LYS A 219 10.01 16.05 4.40
CA LYS A 219 9.75 15.66 5.80
C LYS A 219 9.78 14.13 6.02
N ALA A 220 9.97 13.31 4.98
CA ALA A 220 10.02 11.86 5.05
C ALA A 220 11.39 11.33 5.52
N LEU A 221 11.81 11.68 6.74
CA LEU A 221 13.17 11.45 7.25
C LEU A 221 13.53 9.97 7.49
N ASP A 222 12.55 9.07 7.51
CA ASP A 222 12.73 7.63 7.71
C ASP A 222 12.56 6.81 6.42
N LEU A 223 12.42 7.46 5.27
CA LEU A 223 12.21 6.80 3.99
C LEU A 223 13.42 5.95 3.59
N ARG A 224 13.20 4.64 3.43
CA ARG A 224 14.20 3.63 3.06
C ARG A 224 13.99 3.07 1.67
N GLU A 225 12.75 3.03 1.19
CA GLU A 225 12.42 2.48 -0.12
C GLU A 225 11.47 3.40 -0.88
N LEU A 226 11.87 3.77 -2.10
CA LEU A 226 11.04 4.53 -3.02
C LEU A 226 10.93 3.76 -4.35
N ARG A 227 9.70 3.43 -4.74
CA ARG A 227 9.39 2.78 -6.01
C ARG A 227 8.41 3.63 -6.79
N LEU A 228 8.84 4.10 -7.95
CA LEU A 228 8.04 4.87 -8.89
C LEU A 228 7.89 4.05 -10.18
N GLU A 229 6.65 3.77 -10.56
CA GLU A 229 6.33 2.98 -11.73
C GLU A 229 5.23 3.64 -12.57
N ARG A 230 5.39 3.67 -13.89
CA ARG A 230 4.38 4.16 -14.85
C ARG A 230 3.85 5.57 -14.54
N ILE A 231 4.74 6.49 -14.15
CA ILE A 231 4.39 7.89 -13.87
C ILE A 231 4.66 8.76 -15.10
N ALA A 232 3.63 9.46 -15.58
CA ALA A 232 3.68 10.21 -16.84
C ALA A 232 3.67 11.74 -16.70
N GLY A 233 3.17 12.27 -15.58
CA GLY A 233 2.91 13.70 -15.42
C GLY A 233 4.14 14.56 -15.06
N PRO A 234 4.89 14.26 -13.99
CA PRO A 234 5.94 15.16 -13.52
C PRO A 234 7.13 15.13 -14.47
N LYS A 235 7.64 16.32 -14.80
CA LYS A 235 8.83 16.48 -15.63
C LYS A 235 10.12 16.43 -14.83
N GLU A 236 10.06 16.77 -13.56
CA GLU A 236 11.21 16.88 -12.68
C GLU A 236 11.02 16.03 -11.43
N PHE A 237 12.06 15.27 -11.08
CA PHE A 237 12.17 14.58 -9.81
C PHE A 237 13.18 15.32 -8.95
N ILE A 238 12.71 15.96 -7.88
CA ILE A 238 13.59 16.67 -6.95
C ILE A 238 14.09 15.67 -5.92
N ILE A 239 15.41 15.54 -5.83
CA ILE A 239 16.04 14.72 -4.81
C ILE A 239 16.14 15.57 -3.54
N GLU A 240 15.43 15.16 -2.51
CA GLU A 240 15.34 15.90 -1.26
C GLU A 240 16.35 15.36 -0.23
N ARG A 241 16.76 16.22 0.71
CA ARG A 241 17.70 15.84 1.78
C ARG A 241 17.17 14.71 2.67
N SER A 242 15.85 14.54 2.75
CA SER A 242 15.19 13.43 3.45
C SER A 242 15.63 12.05 2.95
N PHE A 243 16.13 11.94 1.71
CA PHE A 243 16.56 10.66 1.13
C PHE A 243 17.91 10.14 1.65
N CYS A 244 18.52 10.80 2.64
CA CYS A 244 19.75 10.34 3.27
C CYS A 244 19.70 8.90 3.83
N LYS A 245 18.50 8.42 4.22
CA LYS A 245 18.27 7.05 4.69
C LYS A 245 17.79 6.07 3.61
N LEU A 246 17.68 6.52 2.36
CA LEU A 246 17.16 5.71 1.28
C LEU A 246 18.13 4.57 0.95
N ILE A 247 17.61 3.34 0.99
CA ILE A 247 18.35 2.08 0.73
C ILE A 247 18.04 1.59 -0.68
N LYS A 248 16.80 1.75 -1.14
CA LYS A 248 16.36 1.26 -2.45
C LYS A 248 15.61 2.34 -3.20
N LEU A 249 16.03 2.57 -4.43
CA LEU A 249 15.36 3.44 -5.39
C LEU A 249 15.06 2.67 -6.67
N LYS A 250 13.79 2.60 -7.04
CA LYS A 250 13.34 1.94 -8.27
C LYS A 250 12.52 2.92 -9.10
N LEU A 251 12.98 3.20 -10.31
CA LEU A 251 12.36 4.09 -11.28
C LEU A 251 12.05 3.28 -12.53
N MET A 252 10.77 3.08 -12.84
CA MET A 252 10.37 2.22 -13.96
C MET A 252 9.29 2.88 -14.80
N TRP A 253 9.46 2.91 -16.13
CA TRP A 253 8.46 3.43 -17.06
C TRP A 253 8.08 4.89 -16.80
N LEU A 254 9.07 5.75 -16.54
CA LEU A 254 8.88 7.18 -16.26
C LEU A 254 8.92 8.01 -17.55
N GLY A 255 7.81 7.99 -18.31
CA GLY A 255 7.74 8.63 -19.63
C GLY A 255 7.65 10.16 -19.63
N GLY A 256 7.42 10.78 -18.47
CA GLY A 256 7.34 12.23 -18.29
C GLY A 256 8.61 12.88 -17.75
N PHE A 257 9.43 12.14 -17.01
CA PHE A 257 10.57 12.68 -16.30
C PHE A 257 11.72 12.98 -17.25
N GLU A 258 12.03 14.27 -17.37
CA GLU A 258 13.12 14.78 -18.20
C GLU A 258 14.39 15.00 -17.40
N LYS A 259 14.27 15.37 -16.12
CA LYS A 259 15.41 15.72 -15.25
C LYS A 259 15.22 15.23 -13.82
N CYS A 260 16.32 14.82 -13.19
CA CYS A 260 16.41 14.76 -11.73
C CYS A 260 17.29 15.91 -11.23
N GLY A 261 16.83 16.67 -10.23
CA GLY A 261 17.49 17.87 -9.74
C GLY A 261 17.60 17.95 -8.23
N PHE A 262 18.39 18.91 -7.73
CA PHE A 262 18.43 19.30 -6.32
C PHE A 262 17.47 20.47 -6.06
N PRO A 263 16.93 20.64 -4.84
CA PRO A 263 16.17 21.84 -4.49
C PRO A 263 17.04 23.10 -4.67
N SER A 264 16.45 24.18 -5.18
CA SER A 264 17.13 25.47 -5.31
C SER A 264 17.47 26.06 -3.93
N GLU A 265 18.60 26.74 -3.82
CA GLU A 265 19.19 27.20 -2.54
C GLU A 265 18.37 28.27 -1.77
N GLN A 266 17.13 28.58 -2.16
CA GLN A 266 16.34 29.67 -1.57
C GLN A 266 15.40 29.27 -0.42
N GLU A 267 15.25 27.99 -0.06
CA GLU A 267 14.32 27.55 1.00
C GLU A 267 14.97 26.88 2.23
N SER A 268 16.21 27.24 2.58
CA SER A 268 16.90 26.69 3.76
C SER A 268 17.41 27.77 4.71
N SER A 269 16.50 28.44 5.43
CA SER A 269 16.86 29.34 6.55
C SER A 269 16.73 28.70 7.94
N LEU A 270 16.14 27.50 8.09
CA LEU A 270 15.86 26.92 9.41
C LEU A 270 16.69 25.69 9.81
N VAL A 271 17.53 25.14 8.93
CA VAL A 271 18.35 23.94 9.25
C VAL A 271 19.76 24.11 8.72
N ARG A 272 20.49 25.13 9.21
CA ARG A 272 21.88 25.39 8.81
C ARG A 272 22.93 24.50 9.48
N ASP A 273 22.55 23.68 10.47
CA ASP A 273 23.55 23.16 11.41
C ASP A 273 23.76 21.63 11.43
N LEU A 274 23.30 20.85 10.43
CA LEU A 274 23.46 19.39 10.52
C LEU A 274 24.28 18.68 9.43
N LEU A 275 24.55 19.25 8.26
CA LEU A 275 25.37 18.56 7.25
C LEU A 275 26.12 19.54 6.32
N PRO A 276 27.37 19.24 5.92
CA PRO A 276 28.13 20.06 4.98
C PRO A 276 27.42 20.23 3.63
N PRO A 277 27.73 21.30 2.87
CA PRO A 277 27.10 21.59 1.56
C PRO A 277 27.19 20.43 0.55
N ASP A 278 28.19 19.58 0.72
CA ASP A 278 28.51 18.44 -0.15
C ASP A 278 28.03 17.08 0.42
N ALA A 279 27.20 17.10 1.47
CA ALA A 279 26.74 15.89 2.13
C ALA A 279 25.89 15.02 1.18
N HIS A 280 26.52 13.94 0.74
CA HIS A 280 26.02 12.90 -0.15
C HIS A 280 24.56 12.50 0.18
N MET A 281 23.66 12.67 -0.77
CA MET A 281 22.21 12.47 -0.52
C MET A 281 21.77 11.00 -0.55
N PHE A 282 22.65 10.09 -1.00
CA PHE A 282 22.41 8.65 -1.12
C PHE A 282 23.43 7.81 -0.34
N LEU A 283 23.77 8.20 0.89
CA LEU A 283 24.76 7.52 1.73
C LEU A 283 24.46 6.03 1.98
N LEU A 284 23.18 5.68 2.04
CA LEU A 284 22.72 4.33 2.36
C LEU A 284 22.21 3.55 1.15
N LEU A 285 22.23 4.15 -0.05
CA LEU A 285 21.64 3.53 -1.22
C LEU A 285 22.43 2.29 -1.61
N GLN A 286 21.74 1.16 -1.63
CA GLN A 286 22.27 -0.16 -1.95
C GLN A 286 21.72 -0.66 -3.29
N VAL A 287 20.48 -0.31 -3.62
CA VAL A 287 19.81 -0.76 -4.84
C VAL A 287 19.32 0.44 -5.63
N LEU A 288 19.81 0.58 -6.86
CA LEU A 288 19.32 1.55 -7.83
C LEU A 288 18.89 0.82 -9.10
N VAL A 289 17.60 0.87 -9.41
CA VAL A 289 17.03 0.28 -10.63
C VAL A 289 16.35 1.38 -11.44
N ILE A 290 16.78 1.56 -12.68
CA ILE A 290 16.17 2.48 -13.65
C ILE A 290 15.84 1.68 -14.91
N ARG A 291 14.56 1.59 -15.27
CA ARG A 291 14.12 0.82 -16.44
C ARG A 291 13.12 1.59 -17.28
N ASN A 292 13.26 1.59 -18.60
CA ASN A 292 12.28 2.17 -19.53
C ASN A 292 11.98 3.66 -19.26
N CYS A 293 13.01 4.45 -18.95
CA CYS A 293 12.90 5.89 -18.64
C CYS A 293 13.48 6.74 -19.78
N SER A 294 12.91 6.62 -20.99
CA SER A 294 13.48 7.13 -22.24
C SER A 294 13.69 8.65 -22.36
N LYS A 295 13.11 9.44 -21.45
CA LYS A 295 13.25 10.90 -21.42
C LYS A 295 14.20 11.40 -20.36
N LEU A 296 14.70 10.51 -19.48
CA LEU A 296 15.53 10.90 -18.36
C LEU A 296 16.91 11.33 -18.88
N LEU A 297 17.12 12.64 -19.06
CA LEU A 297 18.33 13.20 -19.68
C LEU A 297 19.55 13.14 -18.74
N GLY A 298 19.32 12.94 -17.45
CA GLY A 298 20.36 12.79 -16.45
C GLY A 298 19.75 12.60 -15.07
N PHE A 299 20.36 11.70 -14.29
CA PHE A 299 20.31 11.81 -12.84
C PHE A 299 21.13 13.07 -12.43
N PRO A 300 21.07 13.59 -11.20
CA PRO A 300 21.80 14.81 -10.82
C PRO A 300 23.29 14.51 -10.59
N PHE A 301 23.90 13.99 -11.64
CA PHE A 301 25.32 13.90 -11.86
C PHE A 301 25.60 15.05 -12.81
N SER A 302 25.88 16.23 -12.26
CA SER A 302 26.33 17.34 -13.12
C SER A 302 27.59 16.88 -13.87
N ASN A 303 27.87 17.52 -15.00
CA ASN A 303 28.84 17.18 -16.06
C ASN A 303 30.33 17.04 -15.65
N HIS A 304 30.63 16.67 -14.41
CA HIS A 304 31.97 16.45 -13.90
C HIS A 304 32.00 15.11 -13.18
N ILE A 305 32.52 14.10 -13.90
CA ILE A 305 33.08 12.83 -13.39
C ILE A 305 32.18 12.16 -12.35
N VAL A 306 31.50 11.08 -12.76
CA VAL A 306 30.88 10.12 -11.84
C VAL A 306 31.95 9.67 -10.83
N SER A 307 31.97 10.27 -9.64
CA SER A 307 32.88 9.83 -8.59
C SER A 307 32.29 8.54 -8.01
N PRO A 308 33.09 7.48 -7.83
CA PRO A 308 32.65 6.26 -7.14
C PRO A 308 32.06 6.52 -5.75
N ASP A 309 32.34 7.69 -5.16
CA ASP A 309 31.93 8.10 -3.82
C ASP A 309 30.45 8.49 -3.69
N TRP A 310 29.69 8.62 -4.79
CA TRP A 310 28.28 9.04 -4.72
C TRP A 310 27.35 7.98 -4.15
N PHE A 311 27.72 6.71 -4.33
CA PHE A 311 26.97 5.58 -3.79
C PHE A 311 27.93 4.63 -3.07
N PRO A 312 28.45 5.03 -1.90
CA PRO A 312 29.50 4.28 -1.22
C PRO A 312 29.04 2.89 -0.77
N LYS A 313 27.72 2.64 -0.75
CA LYS A 313 27.10 1.38 -0.36
C LYS A 313 26.36 0.67 -1.49
N LEU A 314 26.52 1.11 -2.76
CA LEU A 314 25.79 0.49 -3.88
C LEU A 314 26.21 -0.96 -4.05
N GLN A 315 25.22 -1.84 -4.12
CA GLN A 315 25.39 -3.28 -4.34
C GLN A 315 24.75 -3.73 -5.64
N GLU A 316 23.63 -3.11 -6.01
CA GLU A 316 22.87 -3.42 -7.22
C GLU A 316 22.63 -2.13 -8.00
N LEU A 317 23.11 -2.10 -9.23
CA LEU A 317 22.84 -1.06 -10.21
C LEU A 317 22.29 -1.71 -11.47
N GLU A 318 21.07 -1.35 -11.84
CA GLU A 318 20.46 -1.78 -13.08
C GLU A 318 19.93 -0.57 -13.85
N ILE A 319 20.40 -0.38 -15.08
CA ILE A 319 19.92 0.64 -16.00
C ILE A 319 19.60 -0.06 -17.33
N CYS A 320 18.33 -0.05 -17.75
CA CYS A 320 17.90 -0.72 -18.98
C CYS A 320 16.89 0.15 -19.75
N ASP A 321 17.00 0.19 -21.08
CA ASP A 321 16.04 0.86 -21.98
C ASP A 321 15.74 2.34 -21.59
N CYS A 322 16.77 3.07 -21.14
CA CYS A 322 16.69 4.49 -20.74
C CYS A 322 17.34 5.40 -21.77
#